data_AF-A0A7V6LS52-F1
#
_entry.id   AF-A0A7V6LS52-F1
#
_cell.length_a   1.000
_cell.length_b   1.000
_cell.length_c   1.000
_cell.angle_alpha   90.00
_cell.angle_beta   90.00
_cell.angle_gamma   90.00
#
_symmetry.space_group_name_H-M   'P 1'
#
loop_
_entity.id
_entity.type
_entity.pdbx_description
1 polymer ?
#
loop_
_entity_poly.entity_id
_entity_poly.type
_entity_poly.pdbx_seq_one_letter_code
_entity_poly.pdbx_strand_id
1 'polypeptide(L)'
;VASECLAKNDMERFYEEVLKALWGYLGDKFSVPQSSLNKKAIMEILKSKGVDDNKIDELSQIIDTYEFARYAPSSSEAEASDLYARALGFINYLEGFVGR
;
A
#
# COMPACT_ATOMS: atom_id res chain seq x y z
N VAL A 1 29.79 7.62 -10.40
CA VAL A 1 28.41 7.43 -9.89
C VAL A 1 28.26 5.99 -9.43
N ALA A 2 28.38 5.74 -8.13
CA ALA A 2 28.22 4.41 -7.51
C ALA A 2 27.44 4.54 -6.19
N SER A 3 27.65 5.65 -5.49
CA SER A 3 26.93 6.05 -4.28
C SER A 3 25.42 6.20 -4.48
N GLU A 4 24.98 6.73 -5.64
CA GLU A 4 23.55 6.90 -5.95
C GLU A 4 22.83 5.59 -6.29
N CYS A 5 23.53 4.55 -6.77
CA CYS A 5 22.91 3.25 -7.04
C CYS A 5 22.60 2.47 -5.75
N LEU A 6 23.43 2.62 -4.71
CA LEU A 6 23.22 1.98 -3.42
C LEU A 6 21.95 2.53 -2.74
N ALA A 7 21.83 3.85 -2.63
CA ALA A 7 20.64 4.49 -2.05
C ALA A 7 19.34 4.15 -2.80
N LYS A 8 19.39 4.05 -4.15
CA LYS A 8 18.23 3.63 -4.95
C LYS A 8 17.82 2.18 -4.71
N ASN A 9 18.78 1.27 -4.56
CA ASN A 9 18.50 -0.15 -4.29
C ASN A 9 17.87 -0.36 -2.91
N ASP A 10 18.29 0.41 -1.91
CA ASP A 10 17.69 0.37 -0.57
C ASP A 10 16.24 0.87 -0.59
N MET A 11 15.96 1.94 -1.34
CA MET A 11 14.61 2.48 -1.48
C MET A 11 13.66 1.51 -2.21
N GLU A 12 14.09 0.94 -3.33
CA GLU A 12 13.28 -0.03 -4.08
C GLU A 12 12.90 -1.23 -3.21
N ARG A 13 13.86 -1.78 -2.46
CA ARG A 13 13.63 -2.85 -1.49
C ARG A 13 12.69 -2.45 -0.37
N PHE A 14 12.84 -1.23 0.16
CA PHE A 14 11.95 -0.71 1.19
C PHE A 14 10.50 -0.68 0.70
N TYR A 15 10.24 -0.11 -0.48
CA TYR A 15 8.89 -0.07 -1.05
C TYR A 15 8.32 -1.46 -1.32
N GLU A 16 9.14 -2.38 -1.83
CA GLU A 16 8.72 -3.76 -2.09
C GLU A 16 8.29 -4.47 -0.81
N GLU A 17 9.09 -4.39 0.26
CA GLU A 17 8.79 -5.06 1.52
C GLU A 17 7.57 -4.44 2.23
N VAL A 18 7.42 -3.11 2.19
CA VAL A 18 6.23 -2.44 2.75
C VAL A 18 4.98 -2.82 1.97
N LEU A 19 5.02 -2.80 0.64
CA LEU A 19 3.88 -3.17 -0.19
C LEU A 19 3.50 -4.63 0.03
N LYS A 20 4.49 -5.53 0.14
CA LYS A 20 4.28 -6.95 0.44
C LYS A 20 3.67 -7.17 1.82
N ALA A 21 4.11 -6.43 2.83
CA ALA A 21 3.52 -6.47 4.17
C ALA A 21 2.07 -5.96 4.17
N LEU A 22 1.79 -4.87 3.44
CA LEU A 22 0.43 -4.34 3.26
C LEU A 22 -0.48 -5.35 2.59
N TRP A 23 -0.04 -5.97 1.49
CA TRP A 23 -0.77 -7.04 0.81
C TRP A 23 -1.00 -8.25 1.71
N GLY A 24 0.03 -8.66 2.46
CA GLY A 24 -0.10 -9.74 3.45
C GLY A 24 -1.18 -9.45 4.49
N TYR A 25 -1.17 -8.23 5.06
CA TYR A 25 -2.18 -7.78 6.02
C TYR A 25 -3.58 -7.77 5.41
N LEU A 26 -3.76 -7.18 4.21
CA LEU A 26 -5.07 -7.11 3.54
C LEU A 26 -5.58 -8.51 3.18
N GLY A 27 -4.70 -9.37 2.66
CA GLY A 27 -5.03 -10.75 2.32
C GLY A 27 -5.48 -11.55 3.54
N ASP A 28 -4.79 -11.40 4.67
CA ASP A 28 -5.16 -12.04 5.93
C ASP A 28 -6.48 -11.47 6.49
N LYS A 29 -6.59 -10.14 6.61
CA LYS A 29 -7.75 -9.44 7.17
C LYS A 29 -9.05 -9.73 6.41
N PHE A 30 -8.97 -9.84 5.08
CA PHE A 30 -10.12 -10.12 4.23
C PHE A 30 -10.21 -11.57 3.79
N SER A 31 -9.33 -12.45 4.29
CA SER A 31 -9.26 -13.86 3.94
C SER A 31 -9.19 -14.11 2.42
N VAL A 32 -8.45 -13.27 1.71
CA VAL A 32 -8.27 -13.33 0.25
C VAL A 32 -7.01 -14.14 -0.09
N PRO A 33 -7.12 -15.20 -0.91
CA PRO A 33 -5.94 -15.98 -1.31
C PRO A 33 -5.00 -15.14 -2.18
N GLN A 34 -3.69 -15.36 -2.06
CA GLN A 34 -2.69 -14.58 -2.81
C GLN A 34 -2.91 -14.60 -4.33
N SER A 35 -3.41 -15.70 -4.89
CA SER A 35 -3.74 -15.79 -6.32
C SER A 35 -4.86 -14.85 -6.77
N SER A 36 -5.73 -14.43 -5.85
CA SER A 36 -6.83 -13.49 -6.10
C SER A 36 -6.59 -12.12 -5.48
N LEU A 37 -5.47 -11.95 -4.77
CA LEU A 37 -5.13 -10.71 -4.09
C LEU A 37 -4.65 -9.69 -5.10
N ASN A 38 -5.52 -8.72 -5.38
CA ASN A 38 -5.22 -7.59 -6.24
C ASN A 38 -6.03 -6.37 -5.81
N LYS A 39 -5.65 -5.21 -6.35
CA LYS A 39 -6.28 -3.92 -6.06
C LYS A 39 -7.79 -3.98 -6.23
N LYS A 40 -8.28 -4.54 -7.34
CA LYS A 40 -9.72 -4.69 -7.61
C LYS A 40 -10.44 -5.51 -6.55
N ALA A 41 -9.91 -6.68 -6.21
CA ALA A 41 -10.52 -7.58 -5.24
C ALA A 41 -10.69 -6.90 -3.87
N ILE A 42 -9.66 -6.19 -3.39
CA ILE A 42 -9.75 -5.46 -2.12
C ILE A 42 -10.77 -4.32 -2.22
N MET A 43 -10.77 -3.54 -3.30
CA MET A 43 -11.75 -2.47 -3.50
C MET A 43 -13.20 -2.98 -3.50
N GLU A 44 -13.46 -4.12 -4.16
CA GLU A 44 -14.79 -4.74 -4.16
C GLU A 44 -15.20 -5.23 -2.76
N ILE A 45 -14.28 -5.82 -1.99
CA ILE A 45 -14.55 -6.26 -0.61
C ILE A 45 -14.86 -5.08 0.30
N LEU A 46 -14.07 -4.01 0.22
CA LEU A 46 -14.29 -2.79 1.00
C LEU A 46 -15.64 -2.17 0.68
N LYS A 47 -15.99 -2.10 -0.61
CA LYS A 47 -17.30 -1.60 -1.07
C LYS A 47 -18.44 -2.46 -0.54
N SER A 48 -18.30 -3.78 -0.59
CA SER A 48 -19.28 -4.73 -0.05
C SER A 48 -19.46 -4.60 1.47
N LYS A 49 -18.40 -4.22 2.19
CA LYS A 49 -18.45 -3.92 3.63
C LYS A 49 -19.01 -2.54 3.97
N GLY A 50 -19.34 -1.71 2.98
CA GLY A 50 -19.92 -0.38 3.19
C GLY A 50 -18.90 0.72 3.46
N VAL A 51 -17.64 0.55 3.05
CA VAL A 51 -16.63 1.60 3.10
C VAL A 51 -16.93 2.63 2.01
N ASP A 52 -16.87 3.93 2.34
CA ASP A 52 -17.05 5.02 1.38
C ASP A 52 -16.10 4.93 0.18
N ASP A 53 -16.61 5.22 -1.02
CA ASP A 53 -15.82 5.26 -2.25
C ASP A 53 -14.61 6.21 -2.14
N ASN A 54 -14.69 7.30 -1.36
CA ASN A 54 -13.55 8.19 -1.10
C ASN A 54 -12.39 7.46 -0.40
N LYS A 55 -12.69 6.55 0.52
CA LYS A 55 -11.66 5.77 1.23
C LYS A 55 -11.12 4.63 0.37
N ILE A 56 -11.97 4.05 -0.47
CA ILE A 56 -11.54 3.06 -1.46
C ILE A 56 -10.61 3.71 -2.49
N ASP A 57 -10.90 4.93 -2.94
CA ASP A 57 -10.03 5.70 -3.83
C ASP A 57 -8.71 6.06 -3.14
N GLU A 58 -8.73 6.47 -1.87
CA GLU A 58 -7.52 6.73 -1.08
C GLU A 58 -6.58 5.51 -1.06
N LEU A 59 -7.11 4.30 -0.82
CA LEU A 59 -6.32 3.06 -0.92
C LEU A 59 -5.78 2.83 -2.33
N SER A 60 -6.63 3.04 -3.34
CA SER A 60 -6.26 2.90 -4.74
C SER A 60 -5.06 3.78 -5.09
N GLN A 61 -5.08 5.04 -4.65
CA GLN A 61 -3.99 6.01 -4.81
C GLN A 61 -2.74 5.59 -4.06
N ILE A 62 -2.86 5.11 -2.80
CA ILE A 62 -1.71 4.61 -2.02
C ILE A 62 -0.99 3.48 -2.78
N ILE A 63 -1.74 2.47 -3.23
CA ILE A 63 -1.18 1.34 -3.98
C ILE A 63 -0.49 1.81 -5.26
N ASP A 64 -1.17 2.66 -6.05
CA ASP A 64 -0.62 3.21 -7.31
C ASP A 64 0.68 3.97 -7.06
N THR A 65 0.73 4.75 -5.97
CA THR A 65 1.90 5.55 -5.62
C THR A 65 3.06 4.66 -5.19
N TYR A 66 2.82 3.58 -4.43
CA TYR A 66 3.87 2.60 -4.10
C TYR A 66 4.38 1.85 -5.35
N GLU A 67 3.47 1.45 -6.25
CA GLU A 67 3.85 0.83 -7.53
C GLU A 67 4.69 1.79 -8.37
N PHE A 68 4.28 3.05 -8.48
CA PHE A 68 5.00 4.08 -9.22
C PHE A 68 6.38 4.36 -8.61
N ALA A 69 6.48 4.52 -7.29
CA ALA A 69 7.73 4.77 -6.58
C ALA A 69 8.74 3.63 -6.78
N ARG A 70 8.26 2.39 -6.92
CA ARG A 70 9.11 1.23 -7.26
C ARG A 70 9.70 1.33 -8.66
N TYR A 71 8.97 1.85 -9.65
CA TYR A 71 9.46 2.00 -11.03
C TYR A 71 10.20 3.32 -11.28
N ALA A 72 9.96 4.34 -10.46
CA ALA A 72 10.55 5.68 -10.57
C ALA A 72 11.15 6.12 -9.22
N PRO A 73 12.30 5.55 -8.79
CA PRO A 73 12.90 5.79 -7.47
C PRO A 73 13.58 7.17 -7.33
N SER A 74 13.17 8.17 -8.11
CA SER A 74 13.57 9.58 -7.87
C SER A 74 12.81 10.21 -6.70
N SER A 75 11.86 9.49 -6.09
CA SER A 75 11.16 9.96 -4.91
C SER A 75 12.13 10.13 -3.73
N SER A 76 12.02 11.28 -3.07
CA SER A 76 12.88 11.61 -1.92
C SER A 76 12.51 10.77 -0.69
N GLU A 77 13.42 10.66 0.29
CA GLU A 77 13.14 10.06 1.61
C GLU A 77 11.85 10.60 2.28
N ALA A 78 11.55 11.88 2.05
CA ALA A 78 10.33 12.52 2.53
C ALA A 78 9.06 11.94 1.88
N GLU A 79 9.08 11.65 0.58
CA GLU A 79 7.96 11.00 -0.10
C GLU A 79 7.77 9.57 0.41
N ALA A 80 8.87 8.81 0.59
CA ALA A 80 8.81 7.46 1.15
C ALA A 80 8.14 7.44 2.53
N SER A 81 8.51 8.40 3.37
CA SER A 81 7.95 8.57 4.72
C SER A 81 6.47 8.97 4.69
N ASP A 82 6.07 9.86 3.78
CA ASP A 82 4.67 10.28 3.61
C ASP A 82 3.79 9.12 3.11
N LEU A 83 4.26 8.37 2.12
CA LEU A 83 3.61 7.15 1.61
C LEU A 83 3.39 6.12 2.72
N TYR A 84 4.41 5.90 3.54
CA TYR A 84 4.33 5.01 4.70
C TYR A 84 3.29 5.49 5.71
N ALA A 85 3.28 6.78 6.04
CA ALA A 85 2.29 7.36 6.93
C ALA A 85 0.86 7.24 6.40
N ARG A 86 0.65 7.44 5.08
CA ARG A 86 -0.67 7.25 4.44
C ARG A 86 -1.15 5.81 4.50
N ALA A 87 -0.28 4.85 4.19
CA ALA A 87 -0.60 3.44 4.27
C ALA A 87 -0.98 3.03 5.71
N LEU A 88 -0.21 3.47 6.71
CA LEU A 88 -0.53 3.24 8.12
C LEU A 88 -1.84 3.91 8.54
N GLY A 89 -2.09 5.14 8.10
CA GLY A 89 -3.34 5.85 8.38
C GLY A 89 -4.56 5.08 7.84
N PHE A 90 -4.43 4.54 6.63
CA PHE A 90 -5.48 3.73 6.02
C PHE A 90 -5.69 2.39 6.75
N ILE A 91 -4.62 1.70 7.16
CA ILE A 91 -4.71 0.48 7.97
C ILE A 91 -5.44 0.78 9.29
N ASN A 92 -5.06 1.83 10.01
CA ASN A 92 -5.72 2.23 11.27
C ASN A 92 -7.21 2.53 11.07
N TYR A 93 -7.55 3.21 9.98
CA TYR A 93 -8.95 3.44 9.61
C TYR A 93 -9.70 2.12 9.39
N LEU A 94 -9.12 1.19 8.62
CA LEU A 94 -9.71 -0.14 8.40
C LEU A 94 -9.84 -0.95 9.69
N GLU A 95 -8.86 -0.88 10.59
CA GLU A 95 -8.93 -1.56 11.89
C GLU A 95 -10.13 -1.09 12.70
N GLY A 96 -10.38 0.23 12.75
CA GLY A 96 -11.54 0.81 13.44
C GLY A 96 -12.87 0.57 12.73
N PHE A 97 -12.86 0.38 11.42
CA PHE A 97 -14.06 0.10 10.62
C PHE A 97 -14.45 -1.39 10.67
N VAL A 98 -13.49 -2.29 10.44
CA VAL A 98 -13.71 -3.75 10.36
C VAL A 98 -13.74 -4.40 11.75
N GLY A 99 -13.14 -3.79 12.76
CA GLY A 99 -13.12 -4.29 14.14
C GLY A 99 -14.39 -4.06 14.95
N ARG A 100 -15.47 -3.56 14.35
CA ARG A 100 -16.81 -3.44 14.95
C ARG A 100 -17.79 -4.48 14.42
#